data_AF-A0A918UEA6-F1
#
_entry.id   AF-A0A918UEA6-F1
#
_cell.length_a   1.000
_cell.length_b   1.000
_cell.length_c   1.000
_cell.angle_alpha   90.00
_cell.angle_beta   90.00
_cell.angle_gamma   90.00
#
_symmetry.space_group_name_H-M   'P 1'
#
loop_
_entity.id
_entity.type
_entity.pdbx_description
1 polymer ?
#
loop_
_entity_poly.entity_id
_entity_poly.type
_entity_poly.pdbx_seq_one_letter_code
_entity_poly.pdbx_strand_id
1 'polypeptide(L)'
;MDKRAEAATAALDIMREWDWQHWYDDACDYNAPKSLSLIVNRLALEGIVRPAEAVLTLLCRGELTAWGDYQWRKYQHGDFYHLEGTQEILKPLRWQALADSIAEEFRSLAGNEWPSHTVDLERLGIKACARYEWEFGDNRFSIAVCPPDTDTWSSNYLEEWYSAWNIDVRLSNPKPILSENLPEPETVQFTPNTNKGGRPPAADWELAALEMAGRYYRGDFKPHTIADVGRELASWLASQDLHPSDSVVRTHAKRIFDAFRAWEKE
;
A
#
# COMPACT_ATOMS: atom_id res chain seq x y z
N MET A 1 -18.82 -10.50 21.85
CA MET A 1 -17.98 -10.08 20.71
C MET A 1 -17.13 -8.89 21.16
N ASP A 2 -15.97 -8.68 20.54
CA ASP A 2 -15.11 -7.53 20.84
C ASP A 2 -15.78 -6.24 20.33
N LYS A 3 -16.14 -5.33 21.24
CA LYS A 3 -16.84 -4.07 20.91
C LYS A 3 -16.06 -3.22 19.89
N ARG A 4 -14.72 -3.32 19.86
CA ARG A 4 -13.90 -2.62 18.87
C ARG A 4 -14.10 -3.18 17.47
N ALA A 5 -14.20 -4.50 17.36
CA ALA A 5 -14.45 -5.16 16.08
C ALA A 5 -15.83 -4.80 15.52
N GLU A 6 -16.86 -4.76 16.37
CA GLU A 6 -18.21 -4.35 15.98
C GLU A 6 -18.24 -2.90 15.48
N ALA A 7 -17.60 -1.96 16.20
CA ALA A 7 -17.51 -0.56 15.79
C ALA A 7 -16.75 -0.38 14.46
N ALA A 8 -15.66 -1.12 14.26
CA ALA A 8 -14.92 -1.12 13.00
C ALA A 8 -15.77 -1.63 11.82
N THR A 9 -16.49 -2.73 12.00
CA THR A 9 -17.39 -3.26 10.97
C THR A 9 -18.52 -2.28 10.64
N ALA A 10 -19.15 -1.68 11.65
CA ALA A 10 -20.17 -0.66 11.43
C ALA A 10 -19.62 0.57 10.68
N ALA A 11 -18.42 1.04 11.05
CA ALA A 11 -17.75 2.12 10.34
C ALA A 11 -17.46 1.78 8.88
N LEU A 12 -16.99 0.56 8.60
CA LEU A 12 -16.72 0.11 7.24
C LEU A 12 -17.99 0.05 6.38
N ASP A 13 -19.10 -0.40 6.94
CA ASP A 13 -20.38 -0.44 6.23
C ASP A 13 -20.89 0.97 5.91
N ILE A 14 -20.79 1.92 6.85
CA ILE A 14 -21.11 3.34 6.58
C ILE A 14 -20.21 3.90 5.48
N MET A 15 -18.90 3.64 5.56
CA MET A 15 -17.93 4.11 4.57
C MET A 15 -18.20 3.57 3.17
N ARG A 16 -18.74 2.35 3.03
CA ARG A 16 -19.09 1.76 1.72
C ARG A 16 -20.21 2.51 1.00
N GLU A 17 -21.08 3.20 1.74
CA GLU A 17 -22.17 4.01 1.19
C GLU A 17 -21.72 5.44 0.82
N TRP A 18 -20.46 5.80 1.10
CA TRP A 18 -19.94 7.12 0.74
C TRP A 18 -19.53 7.17 -0.72
N ASP A 19 -19.66 8.37 -1.30
CA ASP A 19 -19.05 8.66 -2.60
C ASP A 19 -17.53 8.82 -2.46
N TRP A 20 -16.81 7.82 -2.97
CA TRP A 20 -15.34 7.80 -3.08
C TRP A 20 -14.84 8.29 -4.43
N GLN A 21 -15.73 8.57 -5.38
CA GLN A 21 -15.34 9.07 -6.69
C GLN A 21 -15.02 10.57 -6.60
N HIS A 22 -14.02 10.98 -7.36
CA HIS A 22 -13.80 12.38 -7.66
C HIS A 22 -13.86 12.55 -9.17
N TRP A 23 -14.84 13.34 -9.62
CA TRP A 23 -15.02 13.64 -11.02
C TRP A 23 -14.01 14.71 -11.42
N TYR A 24 -12.92 14.28 -12.05
CA TYR A 24 -12.14 15.17 -12.90
C TYR A 24 -12.82 15.27 -14.27
N ASP A 25 -12.72 16.42 -14.93
CA ASP A 25 -13.27 16.66 -16.26
C ASP A 25 -12.78 15.65 -17.33
N ASP A 26 -11.71 14.91 -17.05
CA ASP A 26 -11.06 13.95 -17.96
C ASP A 26 -11.62 12.50 -17.91
N ALA A 27 -12.79 12.28 -17.28
CA ALA A 27 -13.56 11.03 -17.35
C ALA A 27 -12.86 9.73 -16.86
N CYS A 28 -11.75 9.83 -16.11
CA CYS A 28 -11.15 8.68 -15.46
C CYS A 28 -11.72 8.49 -14.05
N ASP A 29 -12.49 7.42 -13.85
CA ASP A 29 -12.99 7.00 -12.54
C ASP A 29 -11.81 6.61 -11.63
N TYR A 30 -11.40 7.52 -10.75
CA TYR A 30 -10.45 7.23 -9.68
C TYR A 30 -11.14 7.31 -8.32
N ASN A 31 -10.93 6.28 -7.51
CA ASN A 31 -11.28 6.32 -6.08
C ASN A 31 -10.33 7.29 -5.39
N ALA A 32 -10.79 8.53 -5.21
CA ALA A 32 -10.00 9.57 -4.60
C ALA A 32 -9.81 9.27 -3.11
N PRO A 33 -8.56 9.22 -2.63
CA PRO A 33 -8.31 9.04 -1.21
C PRO A 33 -8.84 10.28 -0.46
N LYS A 34 -9.28 10.07 0.77
CA LYS A 34 -9.80 11.13 1.64
C LYS A 34 -8.89 11.26 2.86
N SER A 35 -8.67 12.48 3.34
CA SER A 35 -7.81 12.69 4.50
C SER A 35 -8.31 11.92 5.73
N LEU A 36 -7.36 11.44 6.55
CA LEU A 36 -7.65 10.68 7.75
C LEU A 36 -8.60 11.43 8.70
N SER A 37 -8.35 12.73 8.91
CA SER A 37 -9.16 13.60 9.76
C SER A 37 -10.59 13.73 9.25
N LEU A 38 -10.78 13.84 7.93
CA LEU A 38 -12.10 13.91 7.31
C LEU A 38 -12.89 12.62 7.56
N ILE A 39 -12.27 11.46 7.38
CA ILE A 39 -12.93 10.17 7.62
C ILE A 39 -13.34 10.02 9.08
N VAL A 40 -12.42 10.30 10.01
CA VAL A 40 -12.70 10.19 11.45
C VAL A 40 -13.82 11.13 11.87
N ASN A 41 -13.78 12.39 11.43
CA ASN A 41 -14.81 13.39 11.74
C ASN A 41 -16.16 13.02 11.12
N ARG A 42 -16.18 12.52 9.88
CA ARG A 42 -17.42 12.10 9.22
C ARG A 42 -18.04 10.89 9.92
N LEU A 43 -17.24 9.88 10.30
CA LEU A 43 -17.75 8.75 11.10
C LEU A 43 -18.30 9.20 12.45
N ALA A 44 -17.70 10.22 13.09
CA ALA A 44 -18.25 10.81 14.31
C ALA A 44 -19.65 11.40 14.08
N LEU A 45 -19.84 12.12 12.96
CA LEU A 45 -21.14 12.68 12.58
C LEU A 45 -22.20 11.60 12.30
N GLU A 46 -21.78 10.45 11.77
CA GLU A 46 -22.64 9.28 11.53
C GLU A 46 -22.92 8.46 12.82
N GLY A 47 -22.44 8.93 13.98
CA GLY A 47 -22.73 8.34 15.29
C GLY A 47 -21.84 7.16 15.69
N ILE A 48 -20.74 6.90 14.99
CA ILE A 48 -19.76 5.88 15.43
C ILE A 48 -19.07 6.34 16.70
N VAL A 49 -19.18 5.53 17.75
CA VAL A 49 -18.49 5.75 19.02
C VAL A 49 -17.00 5.44 18.86
N ARG A 50 -16.13 6.39 19.25
CA ARG A 50 -14.65 6.29 19.12
C ARG A 50 -14.20 6.02 17.67
N PRO A 51 -14.55 6.91 16.71
CA PRO A 51 -14.31 6.67 15.29
C PRO A 51 -12.82 6.52 14.95
N ALA A 52 -11.93 7.22 15.66
CA ALA A 52 -10.48 7.07 15.49
C ALA A 52 -10.00 5.62 15.72
N GLU A 53 -10.53 4.94 16.74
CA GLU A 53 -10.18 3.53 17.02
C GLU A 53 -10.80 2.56 16.02
N ALA A 54 -12.00 2.85 15.54
CA ALA A 54 -12.61 2.09 14.45
C ALA A 54 -11.72 2.16 13.19
N VAL A 55 -11.30 3.37 12.81
CA VAL A 55 -10.40 3.58 11.66
C VAL A 55 -9.04 2.90 11.87
N LEU A 56 -8.42 2.98 13.06
CA LEU A 56 -7.22 2.22 13.39
C LEU A 56 -7.38 0.74 13.11
N THR A 57 -8.48 0.18 13.63
CA THR A 57 -8.76 -1.24 13.54
C THR A 57 -8.88 -1.67 12.07
N LEU A 58 -9.55 -0.87 11.25
CA LEU A 58 -9.68 -1.13 9.82
C LEU A 58 -8.34 -1.03 9.07
N LEU A 59 -7.47 -0.07 9.43
CA LEU A 59 -6.12 0.06 8.88
C LEU A 59 -5.22 -1.13 9.26
N CYS A 60 -5.30 -1.60 10.50
CA CYS A 60 -4.57 -2.80 10.95
C CYS A 60 -4.99 -4.05 10.18
N ARG A 61 -6.30 -4.17 9.88
CA ARG A 61 -6.87 -5.30 9.10
C ARG A 61 -6.59 -5.21 7.59
N GLY A 62 -6.11 -4.07 7.11
CA GLY A 62 -5.95 -3.81 5.68
C GLY A 62 -7.27 -3.63 4.93
N GLU A 63 -8.38 -3.40 5.63
CA GLU A 63 -9.67 -3.07 5.01
C GLU A 63 -9.69 -1.63 4.49
N LEU A 64 -8.87 -0.77 5.11
CA LEU A 64 -8.47 0.52 4.62
C LEU A 64 -7.00 0.47 4.19
N THR A 65 -6.69 1.13 3.09
CA THR A 65 -5.32 1.41 2.69
C THR A 65 -5.05 2.89 2.94
N ALA A 66 -3.89 3.21 3.48
CA ALA A 66 -3.46 4.58 3.72
C ALA A 66 -2.23 4.93 2.88
N TRP A 67 -2.18 6.17 2.44
CA TRP A 67 -1.03 6.82 1.82
C TRP A 67 -0.62 7.99 2.67
N GLY A 68 0.66 8.32 2.64
CA GLY A 68 1.14 9.54 3.26
C GLY A 68 2.63 9.70 3.03
N ASP A 69 3.15 10.74 3.62
CA ASP A 69 4.58 10.96 3.71
C ASP A 69 5.06 10.31 5.01
N TYR A 70 6.28 9.77 5.02
CA TYR A 70 6.85 9.21 6.24
C TYR A 70 8.35 9.39 6.33
N GLN A 71 8.82 9.38 7.58
CA GLN A 71 10.21 9.21 7.96
C GLN A 71 10.35 7.99 8.84
N TRP A 72 11.37 7.20 8.55
CA TRP A 72 11.74 6.02 9.32
C TRP A 72 13.23 6.07 9.64
N ARG A 73 13.56 5.78 10.89
CA ARG A 73 14.94 5.67 11.39
C ARG A 73 15.03 4.46 12.30
N LYS A 74 16.09 3.69 12.15
CA LYS A 74 16.32 2.50 12.96
C LYS A 74 17.81 2.32 13.24
N TYR A 75 18.14 2.02 14.48
CA TYR A 75 19.46 1.57 14.88
C TYR A 75 19.38 0.13 15.35
N GLN A 76 20.11 -0.78 14.72
CA GLN A 76 20.12 -2.20 15.09
C GLN A 76 21.49 -2.81 14.81
N HIS A 77 22.03 -3.59 15.76
CA HIS A 77 23.29 -4.32 15.59
C HIS A 77 24.51 -3.43 15.21
N GLY A 78 24.51 -2.16 15.61
CA GLY A 78 25.59 -1.22 15.25
C GLY A 78 25.34 -0.46 13.95
N ASP A 79 24.34 -0.84 13.17
CA ASP A 79 24.01 -0.23 11.90
C ASP A 79 22.88 0.79 12.02
N PHE A 80 22.95 1.81 11.16
CA PHE A 80 21.95 2.85 11.03
C PHE A 80 21.19 2.69 9.72
N TYR A 81 19.86 2.62 9.83
CA TYR A 81 18.96 2.55 8.69
C TYR A 81 18.06 3.78 8.68
N HIS A 82 17.82 4.30 7.49
CA HIS A 82 16.96 5.45 7.28
C HIS A 82 16.22 5.29 5.95
N LEU A 83 14.94 5.65 5.96
CA LEU A 83 14.11 5.70 4.77
C LEU A 83 13.12 6.85 4.91
N GLU A 84 12.86 7.53 3.81
CA GLU A 84 11.80 8.52 3.68
C GLU A 84 10.97 8.14 2.46
N GLY A 85 9.66 8.35 2.55
CA GLY A 85 8.74 8.14 1.43
C GLY A 85 7.75 9.28 1.35
N THR A 86 7.35 9.61 0.12
CA THR A 86 6.37 10.66 -0.16
C THR A 86 5.20 10.04 -0.88
N GLN A 87 3.98 10.25 -0.38
CA GLN A 87 2.75 9.69 -0.96
C GLN A 87 2.81 8.16 -1.16
N GLU A 88 3.45 7.45 -0.23
CA GLU A 88 3.63 6.00 -0.29
C GLU A 88 2.58 5.26 0.54
N ILE A 89 2.32 3.99 0.20
CA ILE A 89 1.41 3.14 0.96
C ILE A 89 2.00 2.86 2.35
N LEU A 90 1.27 3.24 3.39
CA LEU A 90 1.62 2.98 4.78
C LEU A 90 1.19 1.56 5.17
N LYS A 91 2.18 0.71 5.45
CA LYS A 91 1.97 -0.74 5.67
C LYS A 91 1.10 -1.02 6.90
N PRO A 92 0.18 -2.02 6.86
CA PRO A 92 -0.63 -2.47 8.01
C PRO A 92 0.17 -2.71 9.30
N LEU A 93 1.40 -3.21 9.18
CA LEU A 93 2.28 -3.46 10.33
C LEU A 93 2.60 -2.19 11.14
N ARG A 94 2.66 -1.01 10.50
CA ARG A 94 2.91 0.26 11.20
C ARG A 94 1.71 0.71 12.02
N TRP A 95 0.51 0.50 11.48
CA TRP A 95 -0.75 0.71 12.20
C TRP A 95 -0.89 -0.25 13.38
N GLN A 96 -0.50 -1.51 13.21
CA GLN A 96 -0.51 -2.48 14.30
C GLN A 96 0.44 -2.08 15.43
N ALA A 97 1.66 -1.65 15.11
CA ALA A 97 2.62 -1.18 16.12
C ALA A 97 2.08 0.04 16.92
N LEU A 98 1.36 0.95 16.25
CA LEU A 98 0.68 2.06 16.90
C LEU A 98 -0.45 1.59 17.81
N ALA A 99 -1.30 0.66 17.34
CA ALA A 99 -2.36 0.08 18.15
C ALA A 99 -1.85 -0.65 19.39
N ASP A 100 -0.74 -1.39 19.24
CA ASP A 100 -0.09 -2.11 20.34
C ASP A 100 0.48 -1.15 21.38
N SER A 101 1.08 -0.04 20.93
CA SER A 101 1.62 1.01 21.80
C SER A 101 0.52 1.70 22.62
N ILE A 102 -0.61 2.04 21.98
CA ILE A 102 -1.80 2.57 22.66
C ILE A 102 -2.32 1.57 23.69
N ALA A 103 -2.44 0.29 23.31
CA ALA A 103 -2.95 -0.74 24.19
C ALA A 103 -2.04 -0.99 25.39
N GLU A 104 -0.72 -0.91 25.21
CA GLU A 104 0.27 -1.00 26.28
C GLU A 104 0.11 0.14 27.28
N GLU A 105 -0.01 1.39 26.81
CA GLU A 105 -0.20 2.53 27.71
C GLU A 105 -1.50 2.42 28.52
N PHE A 106 -2.60 2.01 27.89
CA PHE A 106 -3.86 1.76 28.60
C PHE A 106 -3.71 0.67 29.68
N ARG A 107 -2.89 -0.37 29.44
CA ARG A 107 -2.60 -1.41 30.44
C ARG A 107 -1.79 -0.85 31.59
N SER A 108 -0.75 -0.05 31.33
CA SER A 108 0.06 0.59 32.36
C SER A 108 -0.76 1.53 33.24
N LEU A 109 -1.63 2.35 32.64
CA LEU A 109 -2.55 3.23 33.37
C LEU A 109 -3.50 2.46 34.30
N ALA A 110 -3.99 1.29 33.87
CA ALA A 110 -4.83 0.43 34.70
C ALA A 110 -4.07 -0.19 35.89
N GLY A 111 -2.75 -0.31 35.80
CA GLY A 111 -1.86 -0.84 36.85
C GLY A 111 -1.47 0.17 37.93
N ASN A 112 -1.97 1.41 37.88
CA ASN A 112 -1.50 2.55 38.68
C ASN A 112 -0.02 2.93 38.44
N GLU A 113 0.57 2.48 37.34
CA GLU A 113 1.86 2.99 36.88
C GLU A 113 1.59 4.28 36.10
N TRP A 114 2.38 5.32 36.38
CA TRP A 114 2.41 6.50 35.53
C TRP A 114 3.28 6.16 34.33
N PRO A 115 2.71 5.91 33.14
CA PRO A 115 3.52 5.54 31.98
C PRO A 115 4.51 6.66 31.69
N SER A 116 5.77 6.29 31.45
CA SER A 116 6.71 7.23 30.84
C SER A 116 6.23 7.49 29.42
N HIS A 117 5.55 8.64 29.22
CA HIS A 117 5.02 9.03 27.91
C HIS A 117 6.14 9.27 26.90
N THR A 118 7.35 9.56 27.37
CA THR A 118 8.52 9.86 26.55
C THR A 118 9.58 8.78 26.65
N VAL A 119 10.30 8.59 25.55
CA VAL A 119 11.50 7.75 25.43
C VAL A 119 12.64 8.56 24.84
N ASP A 120 13.87 8.20 25.23
CA ASP A 120 15.09 8.71 24.62
C ASP A 120 15.65 7.63 23.68
N LEU A 121 15.85 7.99 22.41
CA LEU A 121 16.48 7.16 21.40
C LEU A 121 17.92 7.67 21.23
N GLU A 122 18.80 7.23 22.12
CA GLU A 122 20.16 7.75 22.27
C GLU A 122 20.99 7.63 21.00
N ARG A 123 20.94 6.46 20.34
CA ARG A 123 21.69 6.17 19.11
C ARG A 123 21.14 6.95 17.94
N LEU A 124 19.81 7.11 17.86
CA LEU A 124 19.16 7.93 16.84
C LEU A 124 19.27 9.45 17.13
N GLY A 125 19.75 9.84 18.31
CA GLY A 125 19.90 11.24 18.70
C GLY A 125 18.57 11.97 18.92
N ILE A 126 17.50 11.25 19.25
CA ILE A 126 16.16 11.79 19.49
C ILE A 126 15.89 11.72 20.98
N LYS A 127 15.57 12.85 21.62
CA LYS A 127 15.32 12.94 23.06
C LYS A 127 13.90 13.36 23.37
N ALA A 128 13.38 12.89 24.50
CA ALA A 128 12.06 13.18 25.04
C ALA A 128 10.94 13.02 24.00
N CYS A 129 11.07 12.07 23.06
CA CYS A 129 10.03 11.86 22.07
C CYS A 129 8.93 10.97 22.67
N ALA A 130 7.69 11.26 22.33
CA ALA A 130 6.59 10.42 22.77
C ALA A 130 6.76 8.98 22.25
N ARG A 131 6.44 7.99 23.09
CA ARG A 131 6.50 6.57 22.70
C ARG A 131 5.57 6.28 21.52
N TYR A 132 4.45 6.96 21.48
CA TYR A 132 3.60 7.06 20.30
C TYR A 132 2.85 8.39 20.31
N GLU A 133 2.41 8.82 19.14
CA GLU A 133 1.50 9.96 18.95
C GLU A 133 0.41 9.53 17.99
N TRP A 134 -0.85 9.73 18.38
CA TRP A 134 -2.01 9.54 17.51
C TRP A 134 -2.70 10.89 17.36
N GLU A 135 -2.42 11.60 16.27
CA GLU A 135 -2.97 12.92 16.00
C GLU A 135 -3.78 12.87 14.70
N PHE A 136 -4.91 12.16 14.72
CA PHE A 136 -5.76 12.03 13.53
C PHE A 136 -6.24 13.38 13.00
N GLY A 137 -6.38 14.39 13.86
CA GLY A 137 -6.75 15.76 13.47
C GLY A 137 -5.72 16.41 12.55
N ASP A 138 -4.44 16.06 12.73
CA ASP A 138 -3.31 16.55 11.94
C ASP A 138 -2.88 15.54 10.87
N ASN A 139 -3.70 14.51 10.62
CA ASN A 139 -3.40 13.40 9.70
C ASN A 139 -2.03 12.77 9.96
N ARG A 140 -1.66 12.61 11.23
CA ARG A 140 -0.31 12.20 11.64
C ARG A 140 -0.35 11.11 12.70
N PHE A 141 0.66 10.24 12.66
CA PHE A 141 1.04 9.44 13.81
C PHE A 141 2.54 9.24 13.89
N SER A 142 3.03 9.00 15.11
CA SER A 142 4.42 8.63 15.37
C SER A 142 4.47 7.40 16.28
N ILE A 143 5.50 6.57 16.13
CA ILE A 143 5.84 5.49 17.07
C ILE A 143 7.34 5.48 17.32
N ALA A 144 7.72 5.25 18.56
CA ALA A 144 9.09 5.09 19.01
C ALA A 144 9.20 3.79 19.81
N VAL A 145 10.14 2.93 19.40
CA VAL A 145 10.44 1.66 20.04
C VAL A 145 11.84 1.73 20.62
N CYS A 146 11.94 1.57 21.93
CA CYS A 146 13.17 1.38 22.66
C CYS A 146 12.91 0.30 23.72
N PRO A 147 13.57 -0.88 23.65
CA PRO A 147 13.44 -1.90 24.67
C PRO A 147 13.82 -1.33 26.04
N PRO A 148 12.98 -1.51 27.07
CA PRO A 148 13.37 -1.17 28.43
C PRO A 148 14.54 -2.08 28.86
N ASP A 149 15.40 -1.54 29.73
CA ASP A 149 16.43 -2.30 30.45
C ASP A 149 17.45 -3.06 29.58
N THR A 150 17.58 -2.68 28.30
CA THR A 150 18.58 -3.27 27.41
C THR A 150 19.79 -2.35 27.33
N ASP A 151 20.96 -2.85 27.71
CA ASP A 151 22.21 -2.11 27.54
C ASP A 151 22.38 -1.68 26.09
N THR A 152 22.75 -0.42 25.86
CA THR A 152 22.96 0.16 24.51
C THR A 152 24.10 -0.48 23.73
N TRP A 153 24.83 -1.40 24.35
CA TRP A 153 25.91 -2.22 23.78
C TRP A 153 25.50 -3.68 23.55
N SER A 154 24.30 -4.06 23.98
CA SER A 154 23.77 -5.40 23.76
C SER A 154 23.60 -5.67 22.28
N SER A 155 23.91 -6.89 21.86
CA SER A 155 23.63 -7.34 20.49
C SER A 155 22.13 -7.29 20.16
N ASN A 156 21.26 -7.28 21.16
CA ASN A 156 19.81 -7.21 20.99
C ASN A 156 19.26 -5.78 21.11
N TYR A 157 20.13 -4.78 21.29
CA TYR A 157 19.71 -3.39 21.39
C TYR A 157 19.15 -2.90 20.05
N LEU A 158 18.00 -2.23 20.14
CA LEU A 158 17.26 -1.71 19.00
C LEU A 158 16.65 -0.35 19.38
N GLU A 159 16.80 0.63 18.51
CA GLU A 159 15.95 1.83 18.53
C GLU A 159 15.25 1.93 17.18
N GLU A 160 13.97 2.26 17.19
CA GLU A 160 13.20 2.52 15.98
C GLU A 160 12.30 3.72 16.18
N TRP A 161 12.30 4.63 15.23
CA TRP A 161 11.39 5.76 15.16
C TRP A 161 10.72 5.79 13.79
N TYR A 162 9.41 5.95 13.80
CA TYR A 162 8.61 6.06 12.59
C TYR A 162 7.58 7.17 12.78
N SER A 163 7.49 8.09 11.82
CA SER A 163 6.50 9.15 11.80
C SER A 163 5.91 9.26 10.41
N ALA A 164 4.59 9.35 10.33
CA ALA A 164 3.86 9.54 9.07
C ALA A 164 2.89 10.72 9.20
N TRP A 165 2.75 11.49 8.13
CA TRP A 165 1.89 12.69 8.05
C TRP A 165 1.27 12.83 6.65
N ASN A 166 0.38 13.82 6.48
CA ASN A 166 -0.41 14.00 5.26
C ASN A 166 -1.16 12.71 4.87
N ILE A 167 -1.72 12.02 5.86
CA ILE A 167 -2.30 10.70 5.66
C ILE A 167 -3.67 10.82 4.99
N ASP A 168 -3.76 10.24 3.80
CA ASP A 168 -5.00 9.99 3.10
C ASP A 168 -5.33 8.49 3.09
N VAL A 169 -6.61 8.16 3.04
CA VAL A 169 -7.11 6.81 3.23
C VAL A 169 -8.16 6.50 2.18
N ARG A 170 -8.21 5.25 1.72
CA ARG A 170 -9.25 4.73 0.83
C ARG A 170 -9.65 3.31 1.22
N LEU A 171 -10.81 2.86 0.76
CA LEU A 171 -11.23 1.46 0.86
C LEU A 171 -10.28 0.57 0.05
N SER A 172 -9.77 -0.51 0.64
CA SER A 172 -8.86 -1.42 -0.08
C SER A 172 -9.56 -2.17 -1.22
N ASN A 173 -10.82 -2.55 -1.00
CA ASN A 173 -11.67 -3.25 -1.97
C ASN A 173 -13.00 -2.50 -2.12
N PRO A 174 -13.04 -1.38 -2.86
CA PRO A 174 -14.31 -0.73 -3.15
C PRO A 174 -15.22 -1.73 -3.88
N LYS A 175 -16.48 -1.83 -3.47
CA LYS A 175 -17.46 -2.59 -4.26
C LYS A 175 -17.43 -1.98 -5.67
N PRO A 176 -17.32 -2.79 -6.74
CA PRO A 176 -17.55 -2.27 -8.07
C PRO A 176 -18.95 -1.66 -8.04
N ILE A 177 -19.04 -0.35 -8.22
CA ILE A 177 -20.33 0.33 -8.35
C ILE A 177 -20.87 -0.22 -9.66
N LEU A 178 -21.77 -1.20 -9.56
CA LEU A 178 -22.58 -1.61 -10.70
C LEU A 178 -23.34 -0.35 -11.07
N SER A 179 -22.94 0.27 -12.18
CA SER A 179 -23.62 1.44 -12.73
C SER A 179 -24.97 0.98 -13.27
N GLU A 180 -25.91 0.69 -12.36
CA GLU A 180 -27.25 0.15 -12.66
C GLU A 180 -28.13 1.12 -13.47
N ASN A 181 -27.62 2.32 -13.79
CA ASN A 181 -28.32 3.31 -14.61
C ASN A 181 -27.53 3.82 -15.82
N LEU A 182 -26.38 3.21 -16.18
CA LEU A 182 -25.94 3.40 -17.56
C LEU A 182 -26.90 2.58 -18.43
N PRO A 183 -27.54 3.15 -19.46
CA PRO A 183 -28.32 2.36 -20.40
C PRO A 183 -27.42 1.20 -20.86
N GLU A 184 -27.90 -0.03 -20.68
CA GLU A 184 -27.20 -1.23 -21.14
C GLU A 184 -26.63 -0.91 -22.52
N PRO A 185 -25.31 -1.01 -22.74
CA PRO A 185 -24.82 -0.99 -24.11
C PRO A 185 -25.57 -2.10 -24.81
N GLU A 186 -26.43 -1.73 -25.77
CA GLU A 186 -27.24 -2.70 -26.51
C GLU A 186 -26.35 -3.89 -26.82
N THR A 187 -26.72 -5.05 -26.29
CA THR A 187 -25.98 -6.28 -26.47
C THR A 187 -25.93 -6.54 -27.98
N VAL A 188 -24.89 -6.05 -28.63
CA VAL A 188 -24.65 -6.32 -30.05
C VAL A 188 -24.39 -7.82 -30.07
N GLN A 189 -25.40 -8.57 -30.51
CA GLN A 189 -25.27 -9.99 -30.73
C GLN A 189 -24.09 -10.19 -31.70
N PHE A 190 -22.98 -10.68 -31.16
CA PHE A 190 -21.82 -11.08 -31.96
C PHE A 190 -22.22 -12.30 -32.79
N THR A 191 -22.76 -12.01 -33.97
CA THR A 191 -22.65 -12.94 -35.08
C THR A 191 -21.15 -13.14 -35.35
N PRO A 192 -20.67 -14.38 -35.56
CA PRO A 192 -19.27 -14.64 -35.86
C PRO A 192 -18.96 -14.05 -37.23
N ASN A 193 -18.56 -12.78 -37.23
CA ASN A 193 -18.28 -12.03 -38.43
C ASN A 193 -16.84 -12.35 -38.85
N THR A 194 -16.73 -13.21 -39.84
CA THR A 194 -15.50 -13.46 -40.59
C THR A 194 -14.94 -12.14 -41.11
N ASN A 195 -13.80 -11.71 -40.53
CA ASN A 195 -12.79 -10.79 -41.05
C ASN A 195 -13.26 -9.52 -41.79
N LYS A 196 -12.96 -8.35 -41.20
CA LYS A 196 -12.40 -7.16 -41.87
C LYS A 196 -12.04 -6.05 -40.86
N GLY A 197 -10.74 -5.93 -40.53
CA GLY A 197 -10.08 -4.63 -40.36
C GLY A 197 -10.23 -3.85 -39.03
N GLY A 198 -10.43 -4.50 -37.88
CA GLY A 198 -10.26 -3.84 -36.57
C GLY A 198 -8.78 -3.89 -36.13
N ARG A 199 -8.22 -2.76 -35.67
CA ARG A 199 -6.87 -2.74 -35.07
C ARG A 199 -6.90 -3.66 -33.84
N PRO A 200 -6.03 -4.69 -33.76
CA PRO A 200 -5.97 -5.55 -32.58
C PRO A 200 -5.73 -4.69 -31.32
N PRO A 201 -6.26 -5.08 -30.16
CA PRO A 201 -5.93 -4.42 -28.90
C PRO A 201 -4.41 -4.34 -28.77
N ALA A 202 -3.91 -3.14 -28.47
CA ALA A 202 -2.48 -2.94 -28.30
C ALA A 202 -2.03 -3.74 -27.08
N ALA A 203 -1.04 -4.61 -27.26
CA ALA A 203 -0.45 -5.33 -26.13
C ALA A 203 0.14 -4.33 -25.12
N ASP A 204 -0.09 -4.60 -23.83
CA ASP A 204 0.55 -3.86 -22.75
C ASP A 204 2.01 -4.35 -22.60
N TRP A 205 2.91 -3.65 -23.29
CA TRP A 205 4.33 -4.00 -23.33
C TRP A 205 5.06 -3.72 -22.02
N GLU A 206 4.53 -2.83 -21.17
CA GLU A 206 5.14 -2.48 -19.89
C GLU A 206 4.91 -3.61 -18.89
N LEU A 207 3.68 -4.09 -18.80
CA LEU A 207 3.34 -5.25 -17.97
C LEU A 207 4.10 -6.50 -18.41
N ALA A 208 4.19 -6.73 -19.72
CA ALA A 208 4.95 -7.86 -20.27
C ALA A 208 6.45 -7.79 -19.90
N ALA A 209 7.04 -6.59 -19.93
CA ALA A 209 8.43 -6.39 -19.54
C ALA A 209 8.66 -6.60 -18.03
N LEU A 210 7.73 -6.15 -17.18
CA LEU A 210 7.78 -6.36 -15.74
C LEU A 210 7.71 -7.85 -15.37
N GLU A 211 6.85 -8.62 -16.04
CA GLU A 211 6.76 -10.07 -15.79
C GLU A 211 8.07 -10.78 -16.18
N MET A 212 8.65 -10.43 -17.34
CA MET A 212 9.95 -11.00 -17.75
C MET A 212 11.06 -10.65 -16.75
N ALA A 213 11.09 -9.41 -16.24
CA ALA A 213 12.06 -8.98 -15.24
C ALA A 213 11.87 -9.72 -13.90
N GLY A 214 10.64 -9.93 -13.46
CA GLY A 214 10.33 -10.70 -12.24
C GLY A 214 10.82 -12.15 -12.33
N ARG A 215 10.57 -12.81 -13.47
CA ARG A 215 11.06 -14.19 -13.72
C ARG A 215 12.59 -14.25 -13.82
N TYR A 216 13.22 -13.22 -14.40
CA TYR A 216 14.68 -13.11 -14.44
C TYR A 216 15.28 -12.98 -13.03
N TYR A 217 14.75 -12.08 -12.22
CA TYR A 217 15.23 -11.84 -10.85
C TYR A 217 15.06 -13.04 -9.92
N ARG A 218 13.93 -13.76 -10.03
CA ARG A 218 13.71 -15.02 -9.28
C ARG A 218 14.63 -16.16 -9.70
N GLY A 219 15.30 -16.04 -10.86
CA GLY A 219 16.13 -17.09 -11.42
C GLY A 219 15.35 -18.17 -12.20
N ASP A 220 14.04 -17.99 -12.36
CA ASP A 220 13.16 -18.89 -13.14
C ASP A 220 13.48 -18.82 -14.64
N PHE A 221 14.02 -17.69 -15.10
CA PHE A 221 14.31 -17.44 -16.50
C PHE A 221 15.67 -16.76 -16.67
N LYS A 222 16.64 -17.43 -17.31
CA LYS A 222 17.96 -16.87 -17.64
C LYS A 222 18.19 -16.93 -19.16
N PRO A 223 17.77 -15.90 -19.92
CA PRO A 223 17.92 -15.89 -21.36
C PRO A 223 19.39 -15.76 -21.76
N HIS A 224 19.82 -16.55 -22.74
CA HIS A 224 21.16 -16.44 -23.32
C HIS A 224 21.14 -15.64 -24.63
N THR A 225 19.98 -15.60 -25.28
CA THR A 225 19.79 -14.94 -26.57
C THR A 225 18.52 -14.09 -26.58
N ILE A 226 18.46 -13.12 -27.50
CA ILE A 226 17.23 -12.34 -27.76
C ILE A 226 16.07 -13.27 -28.18
N ALA A 227 16.37 -14.39 -28.85
CA ALA A 227 15.36 -15.36 -29.28
C ALA A 227 14.69 -16.06 -28.09
N ASP A 228 15.43 -16.32 -27.00
CA ASP A 228 14.86 -16.90 -25.77
C ASP A 228 13.84 -15.94 -25.15
N VAL A 229 14.19 -14.65 -25.07
CA VAL A 229 13.26 -13.60 -24.59
C VAL A 229 12.06 -13.47 -25.51
N GLY A 230 12.26 -13.52 -26.83
CA GLY A 230 11.16 -13.46 -27.80
C GLY A 230 10.18 -14.62 -27.67
N ARG A 231 10.68 -15.85 -27.43
CA ARG A 231 9.84 -17.04 -27.24
C ARG A 231 9.01 -16.96 -25.97
N GLU A 232 9.60 -16.59 -24.84
CA GLU A 232 8.87 -16.43 -23.58
C GLU A 232 7.87 -15.27 -23.64
N LEU A 233 8.26 -14.14 -24.24
CA LEU A 233 7.38 -12.99 -24.42
C LEU A 233 6.16 -13.34 -25.28
N ALA A 234 6.37 -14.03 -26.41
CA ALA A 234 5.28 -14.51 -27.26
C ALA A 234 4.38 -15.53 -26.54
N SER A 235 4.97 -16.45 -25.77
CA SER A 235 4.21 -17.45 -25.00
C SER A 235 3.34 -16.79 -23.92
N TRP A 236 3.86 -15.77 -23.23
CA TRP A 236 3.11 -15.03 -22.23
C TRP A 236 1.97 -14.22 -22.85
N LEU A 237 2.23 -13.53 -23.97
CA LEU A 237 1.22 -12.77 -24.69
C LEU A 237 0.12 -13.68 -25.24
N ALA A 238 0.47 -14.86 -25.75
CA ALA A 238 -0.51 -15.86 -26.19
C ALA A 238 -1.40 -16.35 -25.05
N SER A 239 -0.91 -16.42 -23.81
CA SER A 239 -1.73 -16.77 -22.65
C SER A 239 -2.79 -15.71 -22.30
N GLN A 240 -2.65 -14.49 -22.85
CA GLN A 240 -3.61 -13.39 -22.72
C GLN A 240 -4.44 -13.16 -24.00
N ASP A 241 -4.46 -14.13 -24.93
CA ASP A 241 -5.14 -14.02 -26.24
C ASP A 241 -4.60 -12.87 -27.11
N LEU A 242 -3.33 -12.49 -26.91
CA LEU A 242 -2.63 -11.47 -27.69
C LEU A 242 -1.62 -12.09 -28.64
N HIS A 243 -1.76 -11.79 -29.94
CA HIS A 243 -0.92 -12.34 -31.00
C HIS A 243 -0.24 -11.24 -31.84
N PRO A 244 0.69 -10.46 -31.28
CA PRO A 244 1.45 -9.48 -32.05
C PRO A 244 2.38 -10.13 -33.07
N SER A 245 2.78 -9.38 -34.09
CA SER A 245 3.70 -9.89 -35.12
C SER A 245 5.11 -10.14 -34.58
N ASP A 246 5.79 -11.12 -35.15
CA ASP A 246 7.15 -11.51 -34.76
C ASP A 246 8.15 -10.34 -34.78
N SER A 247 7.99 -9.38 -35.70
CA SER A 247 8.89 -8.21 -35.76
C SER A 247 8.70 -7.27 -34.56
N VAL A 248 7.47 -7.12 -34.08
CA VAL A 248 7.14 -6.32 -32.90
C VAL A 248 7.66 -7.02 -31.66
N VAL A 249 7.37 -8.32 -31.51
CA VAL A 249 7.90 -9.14 -30.40
C VAL A 249 9.43 -9.07 -30.35
N ARG A 250 10.11 -9.22 -31.49
CA ARG A 250 11.57 -9.14 -31.57
C ARG A 250 12.13 -7.77 -31.15
N THR A 251 11.43 -6.69 -31.50
CA THR A 251 11.84 -5.32 -31.12
C THR A 251 11.80 -5.12 -29.60
N HIS A 252 10.73 -5.59 -28.95
CA HIS A 252 10.60 -5.50 -27.49
C HIS A 252 11.52 -6.50 -26.77
N ALA A 253 11.64 -7.73 -27.27
CA ALA A 253 12.55 -8.73 -26.73
C ALA A 253 14.02 -8.26 -26.72
N LYS A 254 14.45 -7.53 -27.76
CA LYS A 254 15.78 -6.92 -27.78
C LYS A 254 15.98 -5.92 -26.65
N ARG A 255 15.01 -5.01 -26.42
CA ARG A 255 15.10 -4.01 -25.34
C ARG A 255 15.20 -4.65 -23.96
N ILE A 256 14.38 -5.68 -23.71
CA ILE A 256 14.39 -6.44 -22.46
C ILE A 256 15.73 -7.18 -22.28
N PHE A 257 16.22 -7.86 -23.31
CA PHE A 257 17.50 -8.57 -23.27
C PHE A 257 18.69 -7.62 -23.03
N ASP A 258 18.72 -6.48 -23.73
CA ASP A 258 19.75 -5.44 -23.54
C ASP A 258 19.75 -4.92 -22.09
N ALA A 259 18.57 -4.78 -21.46
CA ALA A 259 18.45 -4.39 -20.06
C ALA A 259 18.99 -5.47 -19.11
N PHE A 260 18.67 -6.76 -19.32
CA PHE A 260 19.23 -7.85 -18.52
C PHE A 260 20.76 -7.91 -18.61
N ARG A 261 21.32 -7.71 -19.81
CA ARG A 261 22.78 -7.67 -20.02
C ARG A 261 23.46 -6.46 -19.40
N ALA A 262 22.75 -5.34 -19.26
CA ALA A 262 23.25 -4.18 -18.53
C ALA A 262 23.31 -4.48 -17.03
N TRP A 263 22.27 -5.12 -16.49
CA TRP A 263 22.19 -5.49 -15.07
C TRP A 263 23.29 -6.47 -14.65
N GLU A 264 23.65 -7.45 -15.49
CA GLU A 264 24.75 -8.39 -15.18
C GLU A 264 26.14 -7.75 -15.16
N LYS A 265 26.29 -6.51 -15.66
CA LYS A 265 27.57 -5.81 -15.69
C LYS A 265 27.78 -4.88 -14.48
N GLU A 266 26.73 -4.65 -13.70
CA GLU A 266 26.78 -3.92 -12.42
C GLU A 266 27.14 -4.87 -11.27
#